data_AF-A0AAV5T097-F1
#
_entry.id   AF-A0AAV5T097-F1
#
_cell.length_a   1.000
_cell.length_b   1.000
_cell.length_c   1.000
_cell.angle_alpha   90.00
_cell.angle_beta   90.00
_cell.angle_gamma   90.00
#
_symmetry.space_group_name_H-M   'P 1'
#
loop_
_entity.id
_entity.type
_entity.pdbx_description
1 polymer ?
#
loop_
_entity_poly.entity_id
_entity_poly.type
_entity_poly.pdbx_seq_one_letter_code
_entity_poly.pdbx_strand_id
1 'polypeptide(L)'
;SKDMLVAQENDLQYSIKKKKVFEWNKDGQHQAVFNWDGHPERRVEYWANDEEDVFHDTEDEMGEDSPSIRSLQMRLKEALKREEQLEQLLVSSHSTAIRLQSTRDETMEEKGRLQRQLEESTREVEAVKKRAESAEAELSLRDEKSAHELEEKFIELQHRYGDMRKKVKTLEAESEEWKRKEDEWKKEKKEWEWN
;
A
#
# COMPACT_ATOMS: atom_id res chain seq x y z
N SER A 1 -36.12 2.96 4.77
CA SER A 1 -35.55 3.12 6.12
C SER A 1 -34.86 1.81 6.45
N LYS A 2 -33.52 1.76 6.46
CA LYS A 2 -32.73 1.70 7.71
C LYS A 2 -33.30 0.67 8.69
N ASP A 3 -32.60 -0.33 9.19
CA ASP A 3 -31.21 -0.74 9.13
C ASP A 3 -31.17 -2.16 9.73
N MET A 4 -30.20 -2.96 9.29
CA MET A 4 -29.42 -3.91 10.09
C MET A 4 -30.12 -4.87 11.06
N LEU A 5 -30.06 -6.17 10.74
CA LEU A 5 -29.52 -7.19 11.64
C LEU A 5 -28.76 -8.22 10.78
N VAL A 6 -27.43 -8.26 10.89
CA VAL A 6 -26.64 -9.32 11.55
C VAL A 6 -26.55 -10.61 10.73
N ALA A 7 -25.38 -10.82 10.11
CA ALA A 7 -24.71 -12.11 10.05
C ALA A 7 -23.21 -11.86 9.78
N GLN A 8 -22.39 -12.20 10.77
CA GLN A 8 -20.98 -12.54 10.55
C GLN A 8 -20.95 -13.75 9.63
N GLU A 9 -20.24 -13.67 8.51
CA GLU A 9 -19.66 -14.85 7.87
C GLU A 9 -18.37 -14.43 7.17
N ASN A 10 -17.26 -14.80 7.80
CA ASN A 10 -16.02 -15.09 7.10
C ASN A 10 -16.33 -16.08 5.98
N ASP A 11 -16.20 -15.64 4.72
CA ASP A 11 -15.53 -16.37 3.63
C ASP A 11 -15.62 -15.53 2.35
N LEU A 12 -14.74 -14.53 2.26
CA LEU A 12 -14.33 -13.99 0.95
C LEU A 12 -13.38 -15.01 0.31
N GLN A 13 -13.97 -16.15 -0.10
CA GLN A 13 -13.40 -17.02 -1.10
C GLN A 13 -13.50 -16.26 -2.44
N TYR A 14 -12.54 -15.38 -2.72
CA TYR A 14 -12.45 -14.70 -4.01
C TYR A 14 -12.19 -15.74 -5.10
N SER A 15 -13.26 -16.30 -5.67
CA SER A 15 -13.18 -17.00 -6.94
C SER A 15 -12.92 -15.95 -8.02
N ILE A 16 -11.68 -15.81 -8.44
CA ILE A 16 -11.32 -15.01 -9.62
C ILE A 16 -11.93 -15.71 -10.85
N LYS A 17 -13.12 -15.29 -11.28
CA LYS A 17 -13.69 -15.73 -12.55
C LYS A 17 -13.12 -14.87 -13.68
N LYS A 18 -12.16 -15.41 -14.42
CA LYS A 18 -11.68 -14.81 -15.67
C LYS A 18 -12.80 -14.88 -16.72
N LYS A 19 -13.31 -13.72 -17.17
CA LYS A 19 -14.21 -13.64 -18.31
C LYS A 19 -13.42 -13.11 -19.51
N LYS A 20 -13.16 -13.98 -20.50
CA LYS A 20 -12.49 -13.60 -21.75
C LYS A 20 -13.55 -13.10 -22.72
N VAL A 21 -13.44 -11.85 -23.16
CA VAL A 21 -14.29 -11.28 -24.21
C VAL A 21 -13.39 -10.88 -25.36
N PHE A 22 -13.69 -11.39 -26.56
CA PHE A 22 -13.01 -11.00 -27.79
C PHE A 22 -13.94 -10.06 -28.54
N GLU A 23 -13.53 -8.82 -28.78
CA GLU A 23 -14.23 -7.90 -29.67
C GLU A 23 -13.33 -7.56 -30.84
N TRP A 24 -13.92 -7.52 -32.04
CA TRP A 24 -13.25 -7.18 -33.27
C TRP A 24 -13.38 -5.67 -33.50
N ASN A 25 -12.26 -5.00 -33.79
CA ASN A 25 -12.33 -3.61 -34.27
C ASN A 25 -12.71 -3.60 -35.76
N LYS A 26 -13.12 -2.43 -36.28
CA LYS A 26 -13.60 -2.26 -37.66
C LYS A 26 -12.53 -2.49 -38.74
N ASP A 27 -11.28 -2.68 -38.35
CA ASP A 27 -10.12 -2.85 -39.25
C ASP A 27 -9.59 -4.30 -39.28
N GLY A 28 -10.30 -5.25 -38.64
CA GLY A 28 -9.96 -6.67 -38.70
C GLY A 28 -8.86 -7.13 -37.75
N GLN A 29 -8.41 -6.28 -36.82
CA GLN A 29 -7.36 -6.62 -35.86
C GLN A 29 -7.92 -7.23 -34.58
N HIS A 30 -7.20 -8.22 -34.05
CA HIS A 30 -7.53 -8.89 -32.79
C HIS A 30 -7.13 -8.03 -31.59
N GLN A 31 -8.12 -7.61 -30.79
CA GLN A 31 -7.89 -7.01 -29.48
C GLN A 31 -8.51 -7.92 -28.41
N ALA A 32 -7.71 -8.59 -27.57
CA ALA A 32 -8.28 -9.16 -26.35
C ALA A 32 -8.17 -8.16 -25.21
N VAL A 33 -9.34 -7.75 -24.73
CA VAL A 33 -9.49 -6.87 -23.58
C VAL A 33 -9.66 -7.76 -22.35
N PHE A 34 -8.66 -7.76 -21.47
CA PHE A 34 -8.73 -8.47 -20.20
C PHE A 34 -9.33 -7.53 -19.15
N ASN A 35 -10.64 -7.65 -18.89
CA ASN A 35 -11.28 -6.96 -17.78
C ASN A 35 -11.12 -7.81 -16.52
N TRP A 36 -10.38 -7.28 -15.55
CA TRP A 36 -10.29 -7.83 -14.21
C TRP A 36 -11.30 -7.07 -13.35
N ASP A 37 -12.24 -7.78 -12.73
CA ASP A 37 -13.21 -7.16 -11.82
C ASP A 37 -12.45 -6.47 -10.68
N GLY A 38 -12.45 -5.13 -10.67
CA GLY A 38 -11.89 -4.29 -9.60
C GLY A 38 -10.75 -3.33 -9.96
N HIS A 39 -10.19 -3.35 -11.19
CA HIS A 39 -9.11 -2.43 -11.57
C HIS A 39 -9.30 -1.85 -12.99
N PRO A 40 -9.81 -0.60 -13.13
CA PRO A 40 -10.05 0.00 -14.44
C PRO A 40 -8.79 0.47 -15.20
N GLU A 41 -7.58 0.37 -14.63
CA GLU A 41 -6.42 1.14 -15.13
C GLU A 41 -5.22 0.32 -15.67
N ARG A 42 -5.38 -0.96 -16.00
CA ARG A 42 -4.32 -1.71 -16.70
C ARG A 42 -4.77 -2.18 -18.07
N ARG A 43 -4.63 -1.31 -19.08
CA ARG A 43 -4.54 -1.71 -20.49
C ARG A 43 -3.14 -2.26 -20.75
N VAL A 44 -3.07 -3.54 -21.12
CA VAL A 44 -1.85 -4.13 -21.67
C VAL A 44 -2.15 -4.41 -23.14
N GLU A 45 -1.65 -3.54 -24.01
CA GLU A 45 -1.66 -3.79 -25.46
C GLU A 45 -0.52 -4.77 -25.76
N TYR A 46 -0.87 -5.97 -26.20
CA TYR A 46 0.08 -6.88 -26.81
C TYR A 46 -0.21 -6.88 -28.31
N TRP A 47 0.80 -6.51 -29.09
CA TRP A 47 0.75 -6.61 -30.53
C TRP A 47 1.17 -8.04 -30.87
N ALA A 48 0.18 -8.90 -31.11
CA ALA A 48 0.46 -10.12 -31.84
C ALA A 48 0.69 -9.67 -33.28
N ASN A 49 1.95 -9.63 -33.72
CA ASN A 49 2.22 -9.53 -35.15
C ASN A 49 1.69 -10.81 -35.79
N ASP A 50 0.79 -10.61 -36.75
CA ASP A 50 0.10 -11.66 -37.46
C ASP A 50 1.06 -12.71 -38.02
N GLU A 51 0.62 -13.96 -37.97
CA GLU A 51 1.16 -15.07 -38.75
C GLU A 51 1.15 -14.68 -40.23
N GLU A 52 2.27 -14.20 -40.76
CA GLU A 52 2.73 -14.41 -42.14
C GLU A 52 4.12 -13.78 -42.35
N ASP A 53 4.98 -14.48 -43.09
CA ASP A 53 6.28 -14.03 -43.65
C ASP A 53 7.60 -14.31 -42.89
N VAL A 54 7.81 -15.57 -42.45
CA VAL A 54 9.19 -16.10 -42.23
C VAL A 54 9.39 -17.43 -42.97
N PHE A 55 9.17 -17.43 -44.28
CA PHE A 55 9.85 -18.36 -45.19
C PHE A 55 10.63 -17.50 -46.18
N HIS A 56 11.83 -17.07 -45.77
CA HIS A 56 12.82 -16.73 -46.77
C HIS A 56 13.26 -18.02 -47.44
N ASP A 57 12.77 -18.23 -48.66
CA ASP A 57 13.53 -18.92 -49.69
C ASP A 57 14.83 -18.12 -49.90
N THR A 58 15.84 -18.41 -49.10
CA THR A 58 17.23 -18.11 -49.46
C THR A 58 17.90 -19.44 -49.81
N GLU A 59 17.67 -19.88 -51.04
CA GLU A 59 18.75 -20.51 -51.79
C GLU A 59 19.80 -19.42 -52.06
N ASP A 60 20.59 -19.09 -51.04
CA ASP A 60 21.80 -18.29 -51.20
C ASP A 60 22.96 -19.11 -50.62
N GLU A 61 23.82 -19.52 -51.56
CA GLU A 61 25.21 -19.92 -51.43
C GLU A 61 25.71 -20.30 -50.03
N MET A 62 25.94 -21.60 -49.82
CA MET A 62 26.80 -22.13 -48.77
C MET A 62 28.26 -21.67 -48.97
N GLY A 63 28.53 -20.39 -48.75
CA GLY A 63 29.87 -19.86 -48.50
C GLY A 63 30.21 -20.07 -47.03
N GLU A 64 31.07 -21.05 -46.76
CA GLU A 64 31.62 -21.32 -45.42
C GLU A 64 32.53 -20.17 -44.94
N ASP A 65 31.97 -19.04 -44.52
CA ASP A 65 32.69 -18.04 -43.75
C ASP A 65 32.71 -18.46 -42.27
N SER A 66 33.59 -19.41 -41.96
CA SER A 66 33.90 -19.77 -40.57
C SER A 66 34.36 -18.51 -39.83
N PRO A 67 33.67 -18.08 -38.75
CA PRO A 67 34.03 -16.87 -38.03
C PRO A 67 35.47 -16.98 -37.53
N SER A 68 36.31 -16.01 -37.88
CA SER A 68 37.72 -16.04 -37.47
C SER A 68 37.84 -16.17 -35.95
N ILE A 69 38.86 -16.90 -35.49
CA ILE A 69 39.14 -17.13 -34.06
C ILE A 69 39.09 -15.82 -33.26
N ARG A 70 39.56 -14.72 -33.85
CA ARG A 70 39.57 -13.39 -33.24
C ARG A 70 38.16 -12.82 -33.01
N SER A 71 37.24 -13.07 -33.93
CA SER A 71 35.82 -12.67 -33.79
C SER A 71 35.11 -13.46 -32.69
N LEU A 72 35.40 -14.77 -32.57
CA LEU A 72 34.88 -15.61 -31.49
C LEU A 72 35.44 -15.18 -30.13
N GLN A 73 36.73 -14.84 -30.05
CA GLN A 73 37.36 -14.32 -28.83
C GLN A 73 36.77 -12.99 -28.36
N MET A 74 36.48 -12.06 -29.28
CA MET A 74 35.84 -10.78 -28.95
C MET A 74 34.42 -10.99 -28.42
N ARG A 75 33.62 -11.84 -29.09
CA ARG A 75 32.25 -12.17 -28.66
C ARG A 75 32.23 -12.86 -27.29
N LEU A 76 33.17 -13.78 -27.03
CA LEU A 76 33.31 -14.42 -25.72
C LEU A 76 33.64 -13.40 -24.62
N LYS A 77 34.54 -12.45 -24.89
CA LYS A 77 34.91 -11.42 -23.92
C LYS A 77 33.76 -10.45 -23.62
N GLU A 78 32.97 -10.08 -24.62
CA GLU A 78 31.76 -9.28 -24.43
C GLU A 78 30.69 -10.06 -23.66
N ALA A 79 30.50 -11.36 -23.96
CA ALA A 79 29.55 -12.21 -23.25
C ALA A 79 29.90 -12.32 -21.76
N LEU A 80 31.18 -12.57 -21.43
CA LEU A 80 31.66 -12.64 -20.05
C LEU A 80 31.48 -11.31 -19.31
N LYS A 81 31.77 -10.18 -19.96
CA LYS A 81 31.57 -8.86 -19.36
C LYS A 81 30.07 -8.59 -19.10
N ARG A 82 29.20 -9.05 -19.99
CA ARG A 82 27.75 -8.92 -19.83
C ARG A 82 27.23 -9.78 -18.68
N GLU A 83 27.75 -11.00 -18.55
CA GLU A 83 27.45 -11.90 -17.44
C GLU A 83 27.85 -11.29 -16.09
N GLU A 84 29.07 -10.75 -15.98
CA GLU A 84 29.54 -10.07 -14.77
C GLU A 84 28.67 -8.84 -14.40
N GLN A 85 28.24 -8.07 -15.39
CA GLN A 85 27.31 -6.94 -15.18
C GLN A 85 25.93 -7.40 -14.70
N LEU A 86 25.42 -8.51 -15.25
CA LEU A 86 24.14 -9.09 -14.83
C LEU A 86 24.21 -9.65 -13.42
N GLU A 87 25.32 -10.29 -13.04
CA GLU A 87 25.55 -10.74 -11.66
C GLU A 87 25.59 -9.57 -10.68
N GLN A 88 26.27 -8.47 -11.03
CA GLN A 88 26.31 -7.26 -10.20
C GLN A 88 24.92 -6.62 -10.02
N LEU A 89 24.11 -6.57 -11.09
CA LEU A 89 22.72 -6.08 -11.03
C LEU A 89 21.81 -7.00 -10.21
N LEU A 90 22.01 -8.32 -10.30
CA LEU A 90 21.29 -9.29 -9.48
C LEU A 90 21.60 -9.12 -7.99
N VAL A 91 22.88 -8.95 -7.64
CA VAL A 91 23.29 -8.71 -6.24
C VAL A 91 22.77 -7.36 -5.74
N SER A 92 22.84 -6.30 -6.55
CA SER A 92 22.36 -4.97 -6.15
C SER A 92 20.83 -4.95 -5.96
N SER A 93 20.08 -5.56 -6.87
CA SER A 93 18.62 -5.66 -6.78
C SER A 93 18.18 -6.52 -5.60
N HIS A 94 18.86 -7.64 -5.33
CA HIS A 94 18.61 -8.48 -4.16
C HIS A 94 18.87 -7.72 -2.85
N SER A 95 19.96 -6.95 -2.77
CA SER A 95 20.27 -6.13 -1.59
C SER A 95 19.21 -5.04 -1.34
N THR A 96 18.64 -4.49 -2.40
CA THR A 96 17.59 -3.46 -2.33
C THR A 96 16.26 -4.08 -1.89
N ALA A 97 15.93 -5.28 -2.40
CA ALA A 97 14.74 -6.02 -2.00
C ALA A 97 14.75 -6.38 -0.51
N ILE A 98 15.88 -6.86 0.03
CA ILE A 98 16.04 -7.15 1.46
C ILE A 98 15.81 -5.89 2.31
N ARG A 99 16.37 -4.75 1.89
CA ARG A 99 16.24 -3.48 2.62
C ARG A 99 14.78 -2.97 2.63
N LEU A 100 14.07 -3.12 1.51
CA LEU A 100 12.64 -2.81 1.41
C LEU A 100 11.78 -3.76 2.25
N GLN A 101 12.19 -5.01 2.38
CA GLN A 101 11.49 -5.98 3.21
C GLN A 101 11.67 -5.69 4.71
N SER A 102 12.89 -5.35 5.16
CA SER A 102 13.16 -4.92 6.54
C SER A 102 12.34 -3.69 6.93
N THR A 103 12.35 -2.65 6.09
CA THR A 103 11.60 -1.40 6.35
C THR A 103 10.08 -1.63 6.39
N ARG A 104 9.57 -2.55 5.57
CA ARG A 104 8.16 -2.99 5.63
C ARG A 104 7.84 -3.70 6.95
N ASP A 105 8.72 -4.59 7.40
CA ASP A 105 8.47 -5.35 8.63
C ASP A 105 8.48 -4.42 9.85
N GLU A 106 9.43 -3.47 9.92
CA GLU A 106 9.48 -2.41 10.94
C GLU A 106 8.19 -1.56 10.97
N THR A 107 7.68 -1.15 9.81
CA THR A 107 6.43 -0.37 9.74
C THR A 107 5.20 -1.18 10.16
N MET A 108 5.17 -2.48 9.85
CA MET A 108 4.08 -3.36 10.28
C MET A 108 4.11 -3.58 11.80
N GLU A 109 5.28 -3.71 12.42
CA GLU A 109 5.44 -3.80 13.87
C GLU A 109 4.99 -2.52 14.57
N GLU A 110 5.39 -1.35 14.07
CA GLU A 110 4.99 -0.06 14.64
C GLU A 110 3.48 0.17 14.54
N LYS A 111 2.86 -0.19 13.41
CA LYS A 111 1.40 -0.17 13.25
C LYS A 111 0.71 -1.06 14.28
N GLY A 112 1.22 -2.27 14.50
CA GLY A 112 0.70 -3.20 15.52
C GLY A 112 0.86 -2.69 16.95
N ARG A 113 1.90 -1.90 17.23
CA ARG A 113 2.09 -1.22 18.52
C ARG A 113 1.05 -0.10 18.72
N LEU A 114 0.88 0.77 17.73
CA LEU A 114 -0.06 1.88 17.77
C LEU A 114 -1.51 1.40 17.90
N GLN A 115 -1.87 0.31 17.22
CA GLN A 115 -3.21 -0.27 17.31
C GLN A 115 -3.52 -0.80 18.72
N ARG A 116 -2.57 -1.43 19.40
CA ARG A 116 -2.71 -1.85 20.80
C ARG A 116 -2.88 -0.65 21.74
N GLN A 117 -2.11 0.41 21.55
CA GLN A 117 -2.25 1.65 22.34
C GLN A 117 -3.62 2.31 22.15
N LEU A 118 -4.16 2.28 20.92
CA LEU A 118 -5.49 2.81 20.63
C LEU A 118 -6.58 2.00 21.34
N GLU A 119 -6.50 0.67 21.32
CA GLU A 119 -7.45 -0.20 22.03
C GLU A 119 -7.40 0.03 23.54
N GLU A 120 -6.20 0.16 24.11
CA GLU A 120 -6.02 0.45 25.53
C GLU A 120 -6.61 1.81 25.92
N SER A 121 -6.30 2.86 25.16
CA SER A 121 -6.86 4.20 25.39
C SER A 121 -8.39 4.23 25.24
N THR A 122 -8.93 3.47 24.29
CA THR A 122 -10.39 3.37 24.10
C THR A 122 -11.07 2.73 25.32
N ARG A 123 -10.48 1.67 25.89
CA ARG A 123 -10.98 1.04 27.13
C ARG A 123 -10.92 1.99 28.32
N GLU A 124 -9.86 2.78 28.44
CA GLU A 124 -9.76 3.80 29.49
C GLU A 124 -10.86 4.86 29.37
N VAL A 125 -11.13 5.34 28.15
CA VAL A 125 -12.20 6.31 27.88
C VAL A 125 -13.57 5.72 28.25
N GLU A 126 -13.85 4.47 27.87
CA GLU A 126 -15.10 3.80 28.25
C GLU A 126 -15.23 3.63 29.76
N ALA A 127 -14.13 3.29 30.46
CA ALA A 127 -14.13 3.17 31.91
C ALA A 127 -14.39 4.53 32.60
N VAL A 128 -13.78 5.61 32.11
CA VAL A 128 -14.03 6.97 32.61
C VAL A 128 -15.48 7.39 32.35
N LYS A 129 -16.02 7.09 31.16
CA LYS A 129 -17.41 7.38 30.82
C LYS A 129 -18.39 6.68 31.77
N LYS A 130 -18.20 5.39 32.03
CA LYS A 130 -19.03 4.64 32.99
C LYS A 130 -18.94 5.21 34.40
N ARG A 131 -17.76 5.66 34.83
CA ARG A 131 -17.59 6.31 36.14
C ARG A 131 -18.30 7.66 36.20
N ALA A 132 -18.28 8.43 35.12
CA ALA A 132 -19.00 9.70 35.03
C ALA A 132 -20.52 9.48 35.08
N GLU A 133 -21.04 8.51 34.31
CA GLU A 133 -22.46 8.13 34.34
C GLU A 133 -22.90 7.65 35.73
N SER A 134 -22.05 6.87 36.42
CA SER A 134 -22.30 6.43 37.80
C SER A 134 -22.29 7.60 38.79
N ALA A 135 -21.35 8.53 38.65
CA ALA A 135 -21.28 9.72 39.51
C ALA A 135 -22.46 10.67 39.29
N GLU A 136 -22.95 10.80 38.05
CA GLU A 136 -24.15 11.55 37.69
C GLU A 136 -25.43 10.92 38.27
N ALA A 137 -25.51 9.58 38.29
CA ALA A 137 -26.60 8.86 38.94
C ALA A 137 -26.58 8.99 40.47
N GLU A 138 -25.39 8.96 41.11
CA GLU A 138 -25.23 9.16 42.56
C GLU A 138 -25.56 10.62 42.97
N LEU A 139 -25.21 11.57 42.13
CA LEU A 139 -25.59 13.00 42.21
C LEU A 139 -27.10 13.20 42.31
N SER A 140 -27.86 12.42 41.54
CA SER A 140 -29.32 12.49 41.48
C SER A 140 -30.01 12.00 42.77
N LEU A 141 -29.28 11.42 43.73
CA LEU A 141 -29.83 10.69 44.88
C LEU A 141 -29.44 11.23 46.26
N ARG A 142 -28.64 12.29 46.42
CA ARG A 142 -28.26 12.81 47.75
C ARG A 142 -28.30 14.33 47.91
N ASP A 143 -29.06 14.73 48.94
CA ASP A 143 -29.31 16.06 49.50
C ASP A 143 -28.15 17.07 49.44
N GLU A 144 -28.53 18.34 49.39
CA GLU A 144 -27.86 19.62 49.11
C GLU A 144 -26.38 19.86 49.54
N LYS A 145 -25.73 18.97 50.30
CA LYS A 145 -24.26 19.01 50.52
C LYS A 145 -23.46 18.30 49.42
N SER A 146 -24.01 17.29 48.77
CA SER A 146 -23.35 16.57 47.67
C SER A 146 -23.29 17.40 46.39
N ALA A 147 -24.26 18.29 46.18
CA ALA A 147 -24.37 19.10 44.97
C ALA A 147 -23.14 19.98 44.75
N HIS A 148 -22.55 20.53 45.81
CA HIS A 148 -21.41 21.44 45.68
C HIS A 148 -20.10 20.70 45.37
N GLU A 149 -19.83 19.56 46.04
CA GLU A 149 -18.66 18.71 45.72
C GLU A 149 -18.74 18.13 44.31
N LEU A 150 -19.96 17.88 43.83
CA LEU A 150 -20.18 17.34 42.50
C LEU A 150 -20.17 18.42 41.42
N GLU A 151 -20.55 19.66 41.75
CA GLU A 151 -20.33 20.83 40.90
C GLU A 151 -18.83 21.14 40.76
N GLU A 152 -18.05 21.07 41.84
CA GLU A 152 -16.58 21.19 41.77
C GLU A 152 -15.97 20.09 40.90
N LYS A 153 -16.39 18.83 41.06
CA LYS A 153 -15.94 17.72 40.21
C LYS A 153 -16.36 17.90 38.75
N PHE A 154 -17.55 18.45 38.50
CA PHE A 154 -18.03 18.73 37.16
C PHE A 154 -17.19 19.82 36.48
N ILE A 155 -16.86 20.89 37.20
CA ILE A 155 -15.98 21.97 36.73
C ILE A 155 -14.57 21.41 36.45
N GLU A 156 -14.02 20.57 37.34
CA GLU A 156 -12.72 19.93 37.15
C GLU A 156 -12.72 19.03 35.90
N LEU A 157 -13.76 18.23 35.70
CA LEU A 157 -13.93 17.39 34.52
C LEU A 157 -14.07 18.23 33.23
N GLN A 158 -14.78 19.35 33.27
CA GLN A 158 -14.88 20.26 32.12
C GLN A 158 -13.53 20.90 31.77
N HIS A 159 -12.77 21.33 32.77
CA HIS A 159 -11.41 21.85 32.55
C HIS A 159 -10.50 20.78 31.92
N ARG A 160 -10.52 19.57 32.49
CA ARG A 160 -9.73 18.45 31.97
C ARG A 160 -10.12 18.06 30.54
N TYR A 161 -11.40 18.05 30.23
CA TYR A 161 -11.89 17.85 28.87
C TYR A 161 -11.42 18.97 27.92
N GLY A 162 -11.47 20.23 28.37
CA GLY A 162 -10.96 21.38 27.61
C GLY A 162 -9.48 21.25 27.28
N ASP A 163 -8.66 20.81 28.24
CA ASP A 163 -7.22 20.61 28.03
C ASP A 163 -6.91 19.40 27.15
N MET A 164 -7.66 18.30 27.29
CA MET A 164 -7.57 17.17 26.36
C MET A 164 -7.93 17.60 24.94
N ARG A 165 -8.97 18.41 24.76
CA ARG A 165 -9.35 18.93 23.44
C ARG A 165 -8.27 19.82 22.82
N LYS A 166 -7.61 20.67 23.62
CA LYS A 166 -6.45 21.45 23.15
C LYS A 166 -5.32 20.53 22.72
N LYS A 167 -5.00 19.51 23.53
CA LYS A 167 -3.95 18.53 23.22
C LYS A 167 -4.24 17.77 21.92
N VAL A 168 -5.49 17.34 21.71
CA VAL A 168 -5.91 16.69 20.45
C VAL A 168 -5.69 17.62 19.26
N LYS A 169 -6.08 18.90 19.35
CA LYS A 169 -5.83 19.87 18.27
C LYS A 169 -4.35 20.06 17.96
N THR A 170 -3.49 20.07 18.99
CA THR A 170 -2.04 20.14 18.78
C THR A 170 -1.53 18.91 18.04
N LEU A 171 -1.95 17.71 18.45
CA LEU A 171 -1.55 16.45 17.79
C LEU A 171 -2.08 16.35 16.35
N GLU A 172 -3.28 16.86 16.08
CA GLU A 172 -3.81 16.96 14.70
C GLU A 172 -2.94 17.87 13.83
N ALA A 173 -2.52 19.03 14.37
CA ALA A 173 -1.64 19.95 13.65
C ALA A 173 -0.25 19.33 13.38
N GLU A 174 0.33 18.64 14.37
CA GLU A 174 1.59 17.90 14.21
C GLU A 174 1.45 16.78 13.16
N SER A 175 0.33 16.05 13.16
CA SER A 175 0.05 15.00 12.18
C SER A 175 -0.02 15.54 10.75
N GLU A 176 -0.66 16.69 10.55
CA GLU A 176 -0.66 17.36 9.24
C GLU A 176 0.74 17.82 8.82
N GLU A 177 1.55 18.31 9.75
CA GLU A 177 2.93 18.71 9.47
C GLU A 177 3.78 17.51 9.03
N TRP A 178 3.65 16.37 9.71
CA TRP A 178 4.32 15.13 9.30
C TRP A 178 3.88 14.66 7.92
N LYS A 179 2.59 14.78 7.58
CA LYS A 179 2.09 14.48 6.25
C LYS A 179 2.72 15.37 5.17
N ARG A 180 2.87 16.68 5.45
CA ARG A 180 3.56 17.61 4.53
C ARG A 180 5.02 17.21 4.32
N LYS A 181 5.74 16.87 5.39
CA LYS A 181 7.14 16.38 5.31
C LYS A 181 7.25 15.06 4.55
N GLU A 182 6.30 14.14 4.74
CA GLU A 182 6.24 12.89 3.99
C GLU A 182 6.02 13.14 2.48
N ASP A 183 5.14 14.09 2.14
CA ASP A 183 4.89 14.48 0.75
C ASP A 183 6.11 15.17 0.11
N GLU A 184 6.84 16.00 0.86
CA GLU A 184 8.12 16.60 0.45
C GLU A 184 9.18 15.51 0.20
N TRP A 185 9.34 14.58 1.13
CA TRP A 185 10.26 13.46 0.97
C TRP A 185 9.92 12.59 -0.25
N LYS A 186 8.63 12.32 -0.51
CA LYS A 186 8.20 11.59 -1.70
C LYS A 186 8.56 12.33 -2.99
N LYS A 187 8.53 13.67 -3.00
CA LYS A 187 8.97 14.47 -4.15
C LYS A 187 10.49 14.38 -4.33
N GLU A 188 11.27 14.58 -3.28
CA GLU A 188 12.74 14.46 -3.32
C GLU A 188 13.18 13.07 -3.79
N LYS A 189 12.52 12.02 -3.29
CA LYS A 189 12.80 10.64 -3.71
C LYS A 189 12.55 10.43 -5.20
N LYS A 190 11.45 10.97 -5.74
CA LYS A 190 11.16 10.90 -7.19
C LYS A 190 12.16 11.68 -8.03
N GLU A 191 12.59 12.86 -7.56
CA GLU A 191 13.62 13.67 -8.22
C GLU A 191 14.97 12.95 -8.22
N TRP A 192 15.31 12.27 -7.12
CA TRP A 192 16.48 11.42 -7.04
C TRP A 192 16.40 10.18 -7.93
N GLU A 193 15.26 9.50 -8.00
CA GLU A 193 15.04 8.36 -8.92
C GLU A 193 15.08 8.76 -10.40
N TRP A 194 14.80 10.02 -10.71
CA TRP A 194 14.84 10.56 -12.07
C TRP A 194 16.26 10.99 -12.51
N ASN A 195 17.09 11.42 -11.56
CA ASN A 195 18.49 11.81 -11.76
C ASN A 195 19.42 10.58 -11.86
#